data_AF-A0A2V6EL29-F1
#
_entry.id   AF-A0A2V6EL29-F1
#
_cell.length_a   1.000
_cell.length_b   1.000
_cell.length_c   1.000
_cell.angle_alpha   90.00
_cell.angle_beta   90.00
_cell.angle_gamma   90.00
#
_symmetry.space_group_name_H-M   'P 1'
#
loop_
_entity.id
_entity.type
_entity.pdbx_description
1 polymer ?
#
loop_
_entity_poly.entity_id
_entity_poly.type
_entity_poly.pdbx_seq_one_letter_code
_entity_poly.pdbx_strand_id
1 'polypeptide(L)'
;MKALMITSLLWLALVATGFGGIREDEKQIEARYGKPGKDMGTHGDVHEFGYLSGGFMILVDFVNGISQREGFANPDTSPLSSESVEQILRMSAPEGTSWHSIPSTSDDRSWQRSDNKAVAFFPAVRKFLYVQDVNFVQPK
;
A
#
# COMPACT_ATOMS: atom_id res chain seq x y z
N MET A 1 -22.93 7.60 -54.36
CA MET A 1 -23.25 7.90 -52.94
C MET A 1 -23.69 6.63 -52.25
N LYS A 2 -22.90 6.12 -51.28
CA LYS A 2 -23.35 5.39 -50.08
C LYS A 2 -22.10 5.10 -49.23
N ALA A 3 -22.17 5.58 -47.98
CA ALA A 3 -21.10 5.66 -46.98
C ALA A 3 -20.46 4.28 -46.69
N LEU A 4 -19.14 4.16 -46.55
CA LEU A 4 -18.36 4.49 -45.35
C LEU A 4 -18.97 3.87 -44.09
N MET A 5 -18.43 2.73 -43.65
CA MET A 5 -18.42 2.26 -42.25
C MET A 5 -17.25 1.29 -42.09
N ILE A 6 -16.07 1.84 -41.84
CA ILE A 6 -14.95 1.11 -41.25
C ILE A 6 -15.19 1.15 -39.75
N THR A 7 -15.74 0.07 -39.19
CA THR A 7 -15.96 -0.06 -37.75
C THR A 7 -14.63 -0.42 -37.09
N SER A 8 -13.79 0.58 -36.88
CA SER A 8 -12.61 0.46 -36.02
C SER A 8 -13.07 0.33 -34.58
N LEU A 9 -13.24 -0.89 -34.09
CA LEU A 9 -13.42 -1.19 -32.68
C LEU A 9 -12.09 -0.92 -31.96
N LEU A 10 -11.89 0.34 -31.56
CA LEU A 10 -10.79 0.75 -30.70
C LEU A 10 -11.04 0.14 -29.32
N TRP A 11 -10.50 -1.05 -29.06
CA TRP A 11 -10.38 -1.57 -27.71
C TRP A 11 -9.36 -0.68 -26.99
N LEU A 12 -9.84 0.37 -26.32
CA LEU A 12 -9.07 1.01 -25.27
C LEU A 12 -8.89 -0.06 -24.18
N ALA A 13 -7.74 -0.73 -24.22
CA ALA A 13 -7.17 -1.33 -23.03
C ALA A 13 -7.02 -0.19 -22.01
N LEU A 14 -7.94 -0.11 -21.05
CA LEU A 14 -7.65 0.57 -19.80
C LEU A 14 -6.53 -0.24 -19.16
N VAL A 15 -5.30 0.15 -19.46
CA VAL A 15 -4.15 -0.19 -18.65
C VAL A 15 -4.50 0.35 -17.28
N ALA A 16 -4.84 -0.52 -16.34
CA ALA A 16 -4.96 -0.19 -14.94
C ALA A 16 -3.56 0.23 -14.47
N THR A 17 -3.19 1.48 -14.73
CA THR A 17 -1.92 2.06 -14.36
C THR A 17 -1.86 2.14 -12.84
N GLY A 18 -1.12 1.21 -12.25
CA GLY A 18 -0.42 1.36 -10.97
C GLY A 18 -1.30 1.52 -9.72
N PHE A 19 -2.05 0.48 -9.36
CA PHE A 19 -2.51 0.33 -7.97
C PHE A 19 -1.36 -0.21 -7.12
N GLY A 20 -0.91 0.51 -6.10
CA GLY A 20 0.17 0.02 -5.23
C GLY A 20 0.85 1.02 -4.31
N GLY A 21 0.39 2.26 -4.20
CA GLY A 21 1.32 3.36 -3.97
C GLY A 21 1.41 4.01 -2.59
N ILE A 22 0.42 3.91 -1.72
CA ILE A 22 0.06 5.05 -0.84
C ILE A 22 -0.49 6.23 -1.68
N ARG A 23 -1.38 7.02 -1.08
CA ARG A 23 -2.17 8.11 -1.70
C ARG A 23 -3.30 7.62 -2.61
N GLU A 24 -3.79 6.42 -2.34
CA GLU A 24 -4.92 5.82 -3.05
C GLU A 24 -6.23 6.14 -2.34
N ASP A 25 -7.30 6.31 -3.09
CA ASP A 25 -8.64 6.38 -2.50
C ASP A 25 -9.13 4.99 -2.02
N GLU A 26 -10.18 4.98 -1.21
CA GLU A 26 -10.76 3.73 -0.67
C GLU A 26 -11.14 2.73 -1.75
N LYS A 27 -11.66 3.16 -2.91
CA LYS A 27 -12.06 2.25 -3.99
C LYS A 27 -10.84 1.61 -4.65
N GLN A 28 -9.76 2.35 -4.79
CA GLN A 28 -8.48 1.83 -5.30
C GLN A 28 -7.88 0.82 -4.31
N ILE A 29 -7.95 1.09 -3.00
CA ILE A 29 -7.57 0.14 -1.95
C ILE A 29 -8.44 -1.12 -2.00
N GLU A 30 -9.77 -0.97 -2.12
CA GLU A 30 -10.68 -2.11 -2.20
C GLU A 30 -10.48 -2.94 -3.49
N ALA A 31 -10.12 -2.31 -4.60
CA ALA A 31 -9.77 -3.03 -5.82
C ALA A 31 -8.50 -3.88 -5.64
N ARG A 32 -7.58 -3.45 -4.77
CA ARG A 32 -6.31 -4.13 -4.49
C ARG A 32 -6.41 -5.20 -3.39
N TYR A 33 -7.15 -4.92 -2.33
CA TYR A 33 -7.22 -5.78 -1.14
C TYR A 33 -8.58 -6.44 -0.90
N GLY A 34 -9.59 -6.08 -1.69
CA GLY A 34 -10.98 -6.47 -1.43
C GLY A 34 -11.64 -5.55 -0.41
N LYS A 35 -12.84 -5.93 0.03
CA LYS A 35 -13.61 -5.15 1.01
C LYS A 35 -12.94 -5.16 2.39
N PRO A 36 -13.09 -4.08 3.18
CA PRO A 36 -12.60 -4.06 4.55
C PRO A 36 -13.27 -5.15 5.39
N GLY A 37 -12.48 -5.87 6.17
CA GLY A 37 -12.96 -6.85 7.13
C GLY A 37 -13.38 -6.23 8.46
N LYS A 38 -12.83 -5.04 8.79
CA LYS A 38 -13.15 -4.32 10.02
C LYS A 38 -12.92 -2.81 9.86
N ASP A 39 -13.87 -2.03 10.35
CA ASP A 39 -13.68 -0.60 10.63
C ASP A 39 -13.06 -0.45 12.03
N MET A 40 -11.89 0.17 12.10
CA MET A 40 -11.15 0.36 13.35
C MET A 40 -11.48 1.72 14.01
N GLY A 41 -12.24 2.58 13.31
CA GLY A 41 -12.68 3.88 13.78
C GLY A 41 -11.79 5.04 13.35
N THR A 42 -12.08 6.21 13.92
CA THR A 42 -11.40 7.46 13.58
C THR A 42 -10.63 8.00 14.79
N HIS A 43 -9.37 8.35 14.59
CA HIS A 43 -8.48 8.95 15.58
C HIS A 43 -7.90 10.26 15.02
N GLY A 44 -8.41 11.40 15.51
CA GLY A 44 -8.08 12.69 14.92
C GLY A 44 -8.66 12.81 13.52
N ASP A 45 -7.80 13.03 12.52
CA ASP A 45 -8.13 13.10 11.09
C ASP A 45 -7.88 11.79 10.34
N VAL A 46 -7.46 10.73 11.04
CA VAL A 46 -7.17 9.41 10.48
C VAL A 46 -8.36 8.48 10.71
N HIS A 47 -8.87 7.88 9.64
CA HIS A 47 -9.80 6.75 9.67
C HIS A 47 -9.06 5.47 9.32
N GLU A 48 -9.13 4.45 10.15
CA GLU A 48 -8.40 3.19 9.95
C GLU A 48 -9.34 2.05 9.54
N PHE A 49 -8.97 1.31 8.49
CA PHE A 49 -9.66 0.09 8.05
C PHE A 49 -8.70 -1.11 8.04
N GLY A 50 -9.20 -2.27 8.47
CA GLY A 50 -8.51 -3.55 8.41
C GLY A 50 -8.93 -4.38 7.20
N TYR A 51 -7.94 -4.90 6.47
CA TYR A 51 -8.09 -5.78 5.31
C TYR A 51 -7.32 -7.08 5.50
N LEU A 52 -7.65 -8.09 4.69
CA LEU A 52 -6.91 -9.34 4.58
C LEU A 52 -6.57 -9.59 3.11
N SER A 53 -5.29 -9.57 2.77
CA SER A 53 -4.84 -9.83 1.39
C SER A 53 -3.42 -10.38 1.35
N GLY A 54 -3.13 -11.26 0.40
CA GLY A 54 -1.80 -11.84 0.20
C GLY A 54 -1.27 -12.64 1.40
N GLY A 55 -2.15 -13.10 2.31
CA GLY A 55 -1.78 -13.79 3.54
C GLY A 55 -1.47 -12.86 4.72
N PHE A 56 -1.65 -11.54 4.57
CA PHE A 56 -1.38 -10.55 5.60
C PHE A 56 -2.66 -9.89 6.11
N MET A 57 -2.63 -9.46 7.37
CA MET A 57 -3.48 -8.40 7.89
C MET A 57 -2.89 -7.06 7.49
N ILE A 58 -3.74 -6.17 6.96
CA ILE A 58 -3.32 -4.86 6.47
C ILE A 58 -4.20 -3.80 7.13
N LEU A 59 -3.60 -2.91 7.92
CA LEU A 59 -4.26 -1.73 8.47
C LEU A 59 -3.97 -0.55 7.55
N VAL A 60 -5.01 0.10 7.03
CA VAL A 60 -4.86 1.25 6.14
C VAL A 60 -5.40 2.49 6.82
N ASP A 61 -4.54 3.48 6.98
CA ASP A 61 -4.87 4.79 7.53
C ASP A 61 -5.25 5.73 6.39
N PHE A 62 -6.47 6.25 6.43
CA PHE A 62 -6.98 7.23 5.49
C PHE A 62 -7.06 8.60 6.14
N VAL A 63 -6.58 9.62 5.44
CA VAL A 63 -6.82 11.03 5.77
C VAL A 63 -7.62 11.63 4.63
N ASN A 64 -8.81 12.16 4.93
CA ASN A 64 -9.75 12.67 3.92
C ASN A 64 -10.04 11.65 2.79
N GLY A 65 -10.18 10.37 3.14
CA GLY A 65 -10.47 9.29 2.17
C GLY A 65 -9.28 8.85 1.31
N ILE A 66 -8.06 9.32 1.62
CA ILE A 66 -6.83 9.00 0.88
C ILE A 66 -5.85 8.27 1.80
N SER A 67 -5.36 7.09 1.38
CA SER A 67 -4.43 6.29 2.16
C SER A 67 -3.11 7.03 2.39
N GLN A 68 -2.65 7.07 3.64
CA GLN A 68 -1.39 7.69 4.04
C GLN A 68 -0.40 6.67 4.61
N ARG A 69 -0.90 5.58 5.19
CA ARG A 69 -0.09 4.50 5.74
C ARG A 69 -0.80 3.16 5.60
N GLU A 70 -0.01 2.13 5.37
CA GLU A 70 -0.39 0.73 5.36
C GLU A 70 0.52 -0.05 6.32
N GLY A 71 -0.06 -0.67 7.35
CA GLY A 71 0.63 -1.53 8.30
C GLY A 71 0.35 -3.00 8.00
N PHE A 72 1.39 -3.77 7.69
CA PHE A 72 1.29 -5.18 7.32
C PHE A 72 1.76 -6.07 8.47
N ALA A 73 0.98 -7.09 8.82
CA ALA A 73 1.33 -8.10 9.83
C ALA A 73 0.86 -9.49 9.43
N ASN A 74 1.42 -10.52 10.06
CA ASN A 74 0.82 -11.85 10.02
C ASN A 74 -0.57 -11.81 10.68
N PRO A 75 -1.57 -12.56 10.19
CA PRO A 75 -2.92 -12.58 10.78
C PRO A 75 -2.95 -13.01 12.25
N ASP A 76 -1.98 -13.82 12.68
CA ASP A 76 -1.80 -14.27 14.07
C ASP A 76 -0.93 -13.32 14.91
N THR A 77 -0.48 -12.20 14.34
CA THR A 77 0.38 -11.17 14.95
C THR A 77 1.78 -11.66 15.38
N SER A 78 2.19 -12.84 14.89
CA SER A 78 3.56 -13.32 15.04
C SER A 78 4.54 -12.40 14.29
N PRO A 79 5.84 -12.39 14.69
CA PRO A 79 6.85 -11.63 13.97
C PRO A 79 6.95 -12.01 12.48
N LEU A 80 7.09 -11.00 11.61
CA LEU A 80 7.31 -11.18 10.19
C LEU A 80 8.70 -11.78 9.93
N SER A 81 8.75 -12.77 9.04
CA SER A 81 10.01 -13.30 8.51
C SER A 81 10.63 -12.32 7.51
N SER A 82 11.91 -12.52 7.16
CA SER A 82 12.55 -11.74 6.10
C SER A 82 11.84 -11.93 4.74
N GLU A 83 11.36 -13.15 4.45
CA GLU A 83 10.62 -13.43 3.22
C GLU A 83 9.30 -12.68 3.16
N SER A 84 8.56 -12.63 4.27
CA SER A 84 7.32 -11.84 4.37
C SER A 84 7.59 -10.35 4.15
N VAL A 85 8.68 -9.82 4.72
CA VAL A 85 9.10 -8.43 4.50
C VAL A 85 9.38 -8.17 3.03
N GLU A 86 10.12 -9.04 2.34
CA GLU A 86 10.40 -8.90 0.90
C GLU A 86 9.12 -8.99 0.06
N GLN A 87 8.19 -9.88 0.42
CA GLN A 87 6.91 -10.02 -0.26
C GLN A 87 6.07 -8.74 -0.11
N ILE A 88 5.98 -8.18 1.10
CA ILE A 88 5.24 -6.94 1.35
C ILE A 88 5.87 -5.76 0.58
N LEU A 89 7.20 -5.63 0.59
CA LEU A 89 7.89 -4.60 -0.19
C LEU A 89 7.57 -4.73 -1.69
N ARG A 90 7.54 -5.95 -2.23
CA ARG A 90 7.15 -6.20 -3.62
C ARG A 90 5.69 -5.83 -3.90
N MET A 91 4.78 -6.15 -2.98
CA MET A 91 3.35 -5.84 -3.10
C MET A 91 3.01 -4.34 -2.97
N SER A 92 3.88 -3.57 -2.29
CA SER A 92 3.71 -2.14 -2.01
C SER A 92 4.53 -1.23 -2.92
N ALA A 93 5.16 -1.80 -3.96
CA ALA A 93 5.85 -1.07 -5.00
C ALA A 93 4.93 -0.95 -6.23
N PRO A 94 4.44 0.24 -6.58
CA PRO A 94 3.81 0.48 -7.88
C PRO A 94 4.71 0.04 -9.03
N GLU A 95 4.10 -0.26 -10.17
CA GLU A 95 4.82 -0.55 -11.41
C GLU A 95 5.84 0.54 -11.73
N GLY A 96 7.06 0.13 -12.10
CA GLY A 96 8.15 1.05 -12.40
C GLY A 96 8.88 1.61 -11.18
N THR A 97 8.52 1.20 -9.95
CA THR A 97 9.21 1.60 -8.72
C THR A 97 9.89 0.40 -8.04
N SER A 98 10.91 0.69 -7.23
CA SER A 98 11.58 -0.30 -6.38
C SER A 98 11.90 0.28 -4.99
N TRP A 99 12.24 -0.60 -4.05
CA TRP A 99 12.65 -0.22 -2.69
C TRP A 99 14.16 -0.30 -2.54
N HIS A 100 14.73 0.69 -1.87
CA HIS A 100 16.15 0.75 -1.52
C HIS A 100 16.31 0.80 -0.01
N SER A 101 17.11 -0.11 0.55
CA SER A 101 17.39 -0.10 1.99
C SER A 101 18.12 1.18 2.37
N ILE A 102 17.68 1.79 3.47
CA ILE A 102 18.37 2.89 4.12
C ILE A 102 19.27 2.27 5.20
N PRO A 103 20.59 2.51 5.20
CA PRO A 103 21.47 2.05 6.27
C PRO A 103 21.00 2.59 7.62
N SER A 104 20.92 1.71 8.61
CA SER A 104 20.57 2.04 9.99
C SER A 104 21.64 1.52 10.94
N THR A 105 21.86 2.25 12.04
CA THR A 105 22.69 1.79 13.17
C THR A 105 21.86 1.11 14.27
N SER A 106 20.52 1.10 14.13
CA SER A 106 19.61 0.38 15.02
C SER A 106 19.15 -0.95 14.40
N ASP A 107 18.48 -1.77 15.20
CA ASP A 107 17.83 -3.01 14.73
C ASP A 107 16.58 -2.74 13.88
N ASP A 108 16.15 -1.48 13.79
CA ASP A 108 15.09 -1.09 12.87
C ASP A 108 15.62 -1.08 11.43
N ARG A 109 14.78 -1.55 10.51
CA ARG A 109 15.08 -1.53 9.08
C ARG A 109 14.16 -0.57 8.37
N SER A 110 14.70 0.17 7.42
CA SER A 110 13.93 1.14 6.64
C SER A 110 14.28 1.05 5.17
N TRP A 111 13.31 1.40 4.33
CA TRP A 111 13.49 1.49 2.89
C TRP A 111 12.91 2.80 2.37
N GLN A 112 13.56 3.36 1.35
CA GLN A 112 13.04 4.46 0.55
C GLN A 112 12.58 3.90 -0.78
N ARG A 113 11.38 4.26 -1.22
CA ARG A 113 10.95 3.94 -2.59
C ARG A 113 11.67 4.83 -3.59
N SER A 114 12.04 4.28 -4.75
CA SER A 114 12.80 4.95 -5.82
C SER A 114 12.19 6.27 -6.33
N ASP A 115 10.89 6.50 -6.14
CA ASP A 115 10.19 7.74 -6.51
C ASP A 115 10.23 8.82 -5.40
N ASN A 116 10.85 8.52 -4.26
CA ASN A 116 10.93 9.34 -3.05
C ASN A 116 9.58 9.72 -2.43
N LYS A 117 8.48 9.03 -2.79
CA LYS A 117 7.13 9.36 -2.28
C LYS A 117 6.72 8.56 -1.06
N ALA A 118 7.32 7.38 -0.86
CA ALA A 118 6.99 6.50 0.25
C ALA A 118 8.24 5.96 0.94
N VAL A 119 8.10 5.76 2.25
CA VAL A 119 9.07 5.08 3.09
C VAL A 119 8.44 3.82 3.67
N ALA A 120 9.26 2.81 3.89
CA ALA A 120 8.87 1.63 4.64
C ALA A 120 9.72 1.52 5.91
N PHE A 121 9.09 1.17 7.03
CA PHE A 121 9.73 1.05 8.34
C PHE A 121 9.35 -0.27 9.01
N PHE A 122 10.35 -1.03 9.42
CA PHE A 122 10.22 -2.30 10.12
C PHE A 122 10.92 -2.20 11.48
N PRO A 123 10.18 -1.91 12.55
CA PRO A 123 10.76 -1.77 13.87
C PRO A 123 11.32 -3.10 14.40
N ALA A 124 12.25 -3.01 15.35
CA ALA A 124 12.92 -4.14 15.98
C ALA A 124 11.97 -5.17 16.65
N VAL A 125 10.72 -4.79 16.95
CA VAL A 125 9.67 -5.69 17.44
C VAL A 125 9.17 -6.67 16.37
N ARG A 126 9.44 -6.39 15.09
CA ARG A 126 9.20 -7.25 13.92
C ARG A 126 7.76 -7.67 13.65
N LYS A 127 6.77 -7.08 14.33
CA LYS A 127 5.34 -7.45 14.16
C LYS A 127 4.70 -6.81 12.93
N PHE A 128 5.06 -5.56 12.66
CA PHE A 128 4.49 -4.79 11.56
C PHE A 128 5.60 -4.27 10.66
N LEU A 129 5.39 -4.34 9.35
CA LEU A 129 6.08 -3.50 8.38
C LEU A 129 5.11 -2.38 8.00
N TYR A 130 5.51 -1.13 8.20
CA TYR A 130 4.72 0.02 7.80
C TYR A 130 5.23 0.54 6.46
N VAL A 131 4.32 0.89 5.56
CA VAL A 131 4.58 1.64 4.32
C VAL A 131 3.77 2.92 4.40
N GLN A 132 4.38 4.09 4.20
CA GLN A 132 3.66 5.36 4.35
C GLN A 132 4.18 6.46 3.44
N ASP A 133 3.36 7.48 3.23
CA ASP A 133 3.75 8.72 2.55
C ASP A 133 4.89 9.36 3.35
N VAL A 134 5.89 9.89 2.65
CA VAL A 134 7.06 10.51 3.28
C VAL A 134 6.69 11.70 4.17
N ASN A 135 5.53 12.33 3.94
CA ASN A 135 5.03 13.47 4.72
C ASN A 135 3.99 13.07 5.77
N PHE A 136 3.63 11.79 5.86
CA PHE A 136 2.65 11.35 6.85
C PHE A 136 3.25 11.38 8.25
N VAL A 137 2.56 12.08 9.15
CA VAL A 137 2.86 12.11 10.58
C VAL A 137 1.68 11.48 11.29
N GLN A 138 1.90 10.35 11.97
CA GLN A 138 0.84 9.70 12.72
C GLN A 138 0.33 10.64 13.84
N PRO A 139 -0.99 10.85 13.95
CA PRO A 139 -1.58 11.56 15.09
C PRO A 139 -1.23 10.85 16.41
N LYS A 140 -1.06 11.63 17.48
CA LYS A 140 -0.76 11.12 18.83
C LYS A 140 -2.00 10.61 19.56
#